data_AF-A0A248TGQ3-F1
#
_entry.id   AF-A0A248TGQ3-F1
#
_cell.length_a   1.000
_cell.length_b   1.000
_cell.length_c   1.000
_cell.angle_alpha   90.00
_cell.angle_beta   90.00
_cell.angle_gamma   90.00
#
_symmetry.space_group_name_H-M   'P 1'
#
loop_
_entity.id
_entity.type
_entity.pdbx_description
1 polymer ?
#
loop_
_entity_poly.entity_id
_entity_poly.type
_entity_poly.pdbx_seq_one_letter_code
_entity_poly.pdbx_strand_id
1 'polypeptide(L)'
;MKNPIKQGMMLGLGLAAAGKDRAQEMMDELVKRGELTKQEAKDFMQEVRAKGQEKQTQIDDKAHQRMTSLLHDLNIATKDDVLRLEERILALEANNREEN
;
A
#
# COMPACT_ATOMS: atom_id res chain seq x y z
N MET A 1 -30.41 -3.01 23.64
CA MET A 1 -29.90 -1.70 23.13
C MET A 1 -28.88 -1.99 22.04
N LYS A 2 -29.05 -1.46 20.83
CA LYS A 2 -28.09 -1.68 19.73
C LYS A 2 -26.80 -0.93 20.06
N ASN A 3 -25.69 -1.65 20.24
CA ASN A 3 -24.41 -1.06 20.59
C ASN A 3 -23.77 -0.47 19.31
N PRO A 4 -23.56 0.85 19.22
CA PRO A 4 -23.06 1.52 18.00
C PRO A 4 -21.71 0.96 17.53
N ILE A 5 -20.89 0.43 18.45
CA ILE A 5 -19.62 -0.23 18.12
C ILE A 5 -19.85 -1.51 17.30
N LYS A 6 -20.82 -2.34 17.71
CA LYS A 6 -21.15 -3.58 17.00
C LYS A 6 -21.70 -3.29 15.60
N GLN A 7 -22.48 -2.22 15.48
CA GLN A 7 -23.07 -1.79 14.21
C GLN A 7 -22.01 -1.22 13.25
N GLY A 8 -21.06 -0.41 13.76
CA GLY A 8 -19.92 0.07 12.99
C GLY A 8 -18.98 -1.05 12.53
N MET A 9 -18.75 -2.06 13.37
CA MET A 9 -17.93 -3.22 12.99
C MET A 9 -18.60 -4.10 11.92
N MET A 10 -19.92 -4.33 12.02
CA MET A 10 -20.67 -5.07 10.99
C MET A 10 -20.75 -4.32 9.66
N LEU A 11 -20.89 -2.99 9.69
CA LEU A 11 -20.79 -2.15 8.49
C LEU A 11 -19.38 -2.21 7.90
N GLY A 12 -18.34 -2.09 8.72
CA GLY A 12 -16.94 -2.18 8.28
C GLY A 12 -16.60 -3.52 7.63
N LEU A 13 -17.04 -4.63 8.22
CA LEU A 13 -16.87 -5.98 7.67
C LEU A 13 -17.72 -6.19 6.40
N GLY A 14 -18.95 -5.69 6.39
CA GLY A 14 -19.82 -5.74 5.21
C GLY A 14 -19.23 -4.99 4.03
N LEU A 15 -18.69 -3.79 4.27
CA LEU A 15 -18.01 -2.97 3.26
C LEU A 15 -16.71 -3.61 2.76
N ALA A 16 -15.92 -4.23 3.66
CA ALA A 16 -14.70 -4.93 3.28
C ALA A 16 -14.98 -6.16 2.40
N ALA A 17 -16.04 -6.91 2.70
CA ALA A 17 -16.43 -8.08 1.92
C ALA A 17 -17.14 -7.73 0.60
N ALA A 18 -17.87 -6.61 0.57
CA ALA A 18 -18.63 -6.15 -0.58
C ALA A 18 -17.73 -5.67 -1.75
N GLY A 19 -16.50 -5.21 -1.46
CA GLY A 19 -15.69 -4.53 -2.47
C GLY A 19 -16.32 -3.20 -2.91
N LYS A 20 -15.69 -2.52 -3.87
CA LYS A 20 -16.03 -1.12 -4.22
C LYS A 20 -17.46 -0.95 -4.75
N ASP A 21 -17.89 -1.81 -5.67
CA ASP A 21 -19.17 -1.63 -6.36
C ASP A 21 -20.36 -1.90 -5.44
N ARG A 22 -20.26 -2.94 -4.62
CA ARG A 22 -21.33 -3.32 -3.70
C ARG A 22 -21.36 -2.45 -2.44
N ALA A 23 -20.22 -1.89 -2.03
CA ALA A 23 -20.17 -0.80 -1.04
C ALA A 23 -20.91 0.45 -1.52
N GLN A 24 -20.75 0.80 -2.82
CA GLN A 24 -21.44 1.92 -3.44
C GLN A 24 -22.96 1.69 -3.46
N GLU A 25 -23.42 0.49 -3.82
CA GLU A 25 -24.84 0.11 -3.77
C GLU A 25 -25.43 0.23 -2.35
N MET A 26 -24.71 -0.25 -1.34
CA MET A 26 -25.16 -0.15 0.06
C MET A 26 -25.28 1.30 0.53
N MET A 27 -24.32 2.15 0.18
CA MET A 27 -24.37 3.59 0.47
C MET A 27 -25.57 4.26 -0.22
N ASP A 28 -25.82 3.93 -1.49
CA ASP A 28 -26.97 4.46 -2.23
C ASP A 28 -28.31 4.01 -1.64
N GLU A 29 -28.41 2.79 -1.11
CA GLU A 29 -29.61 2.37 -0.36
C GLU A 29 -29.81 3.16 0.93
N LEU A 30 -28.74 3.43 1.68
CA LEU A 30 -28.82 4.23 2.92
C LEU A 30 -29.28 5.65 2.62
N VAL A 31 -28.84 6.21 1.49
CA VAL A 31 -29.33 7.50 0.99
C VAL A 31 -30.81 7.45 0.61
N LYS A 32 -31.24 6.41 -0.11
CA LYS A 32 -32.65 6.22 -0.48
C LYS A 32 -33.57 6.06 0.73
N ARG A 33 -33.08 5.40 1.78
CA ARG A 33 -33.79 5.23 3.07
C ARG A 33 -33.84 6.52 3.90
N GLY A 34 -33.11 7.58 3.50
CA GLY A 34 -33.01 8.83 4.24
C GLY A 34 -32.13 8.75 5.49
N GLU A 35 -31.39 7.64 5.65
CA GLU A 35 -30.48 7.42 6.79
C GLU A 35 -29.14 8.17 6.59
N LEU A 36 -28.84 8.57 5.35
CA LEU A 36 -27.65 9.32 4.99
C LEU A 36 -27.97 10.34 3.90
N THR A 37 -27.31 11.49 3.90
CA THR A 37 -27.41 12.43 2.78
C THR A 37 -26.50 12.00 1.63
N LYS A 38 -26.83 12.44 0.40
CA LYS A 38 -25.95 12.25 -0.77
C LYS A 38 -24.56 12.86 -0.56
N GLN A 39 -24.47 13.92 0.24
CA GLN A 39 -23.20 14.60 0.50
C GLN A 39 -22.33 13.76 1.43
N GLU A 40 -22.89 13.27 2.55
CA GLU A 40 -22.18 12.41 3.50
C GLU A 40 -21.69 11.11 2.84
N ALA A 41 -22.47 10.50 1.94
CA ALA A 41 -22.04 9.31 1.21
C ALA A 41 -20.81 9.57 0.34
N LYS A 42 -20.80 10.72 -0.36
CA LYS A 42 -19.68 11.12 -1.22
C LYS A 42 -18.43 11.43 -0.41
N ASP A 43 -18.57 12.18 0.68
CA ASP A 43 -17.46 12.58 1.53
C ASP A 43 -16.80 11.34 2.17
N PHE A 44 -17.61 10.39 2.66
CA PHE A 44 -17.11 9.12 3.20
C PHE A 44 -16.35 8.30 2.15
N MET A 45 -16.89 8.18 0.93
CA MET A 45 -16.22 7.46 -0.16
C MET A 45 -14.90 8.12 -0.57
N GLN A 46 -14.84 9.45 -0.54
CA GLN A 46 -13.61 10.19 -0.83
C GLN A 46 -12.56 9.99 0.26
N GLU A 47 -12.95 10.02 1.54
CA GLU A 47 -12.07 9.77 2.67
C GLU A 47 -11.50 8.34 2.64
N VAL A 48 -12.34 7.34 2.39
CA VAL A 48 -11.92 5.93 2.26
C VAL A 48 -10.93 5.76 1.11
N ARG A 49 -11.18 6.41 -0.05
CA ARG A 49 -10.25 6.36 -1.19
C ARG A 49 -8.91 7.04 -0.87
N ALA A 50 -8.93 8.23 -0.26
CA ALA A 50 -7.72 8.96 0.09
C ALA A 50 -6.85 8.17 1.09
N LYS A 51 -7.46 7.68 2.18
CA LYS A 51 -6.78 6.82 3.17
C LYS A 51 -6.31 5.50 2.57
N GLY A 52 -7.07 4.95 1.63
CA GLY A 52 -6.69 3.74 0.90
C GLY A 52 -5.44 3.93 0.06
N GLN A 53 -5.35 5.04 -0.69
CA GLN A 53 -4.18 5.38 -1.51
C GLN A 53 -2.94 5.60 -0.65
N GLU A 54 -3.04 6.38 0.43
CA GLU A 54 -1.93 6.61 1.35
C GLU A 54 -1.40 5.30 1.96
N LYS A 55 -2.31 4.40 2.37
CA LYS A 55 -1.92 3.10 2.90
C LYS A 55 -1.35 2.17 1.85
N GLN A 56 -1.81 2.24 0.61
CA GLN A 56 -1.29 1.41 -0.48
C GLN A 56 0.21 1.64 -0.67
N THR A 57 0.64 2.90 -0.74
CA THR A 57 2.07 3.24 -0.87
C THR A 57 2.90 2.70 0.29
N GLN A 58 2.42 2.84 1.53
CA GLN A 58 3.11 2.29 2.70
C GLN A 58 3.19 0.76 2.69
N ILE A 59 2.18 0.08 2.13
CA ILE A 59 2.17 -1.37 1.98
C ILE A 59 3.18 -1.80 0.92
N ASP A 60 3.21 -1.10 -0.23
CA ASP A 60 4.14 -1.39 -1.33
C ASP A 60 5.60 -1.21 -0.87
N ASP A 61 5.90 -0.12 -0.15
CA ASP A 61 7.24 0.12 0.41
C ASP A 61 7.66 -0.98 1.40
N LYS A 62 6.76 -1.37 2.31
CA LYS A 62 7.02 -2.46 3.26
C LYS A 62 7.20 -3.80 2.55
N ALA A 63 6.45 -4.06 1.48
CA ALA A 63 6.59 -5.27 0.69
C ALA A 63 7.96 -5.30 -0.02
N HIS A 64 8.38 -4.18 -0.62
CA HIS A 64 9.71 -4.05 -1.21
C HIS A 64 10.82 -4.26 -0.18
N GLN A 65 10.76 -3.60 0.97
CA GLN A 65 11.74 -3.77 2.04
C GLN A 65 11.83 -5.22 2.53
N ARG A 66 10.69 -5.89 2.71
CA ARG A 66 10.65 -7.30 3.09
C ARG A 66 11.27 -8.19 2.01
N MET A 67 10.96 -7.94 0.75
CA MET A 67 11.54 -8.70 -0.37
C MET A 67 13.06 -8.53 -0.41
N THR A 68 13.56 -7.29 -0.31
CA THR A 68 14.99 -7.01 -0.28
C THR A 68 15.68 -7.69 0.90
N SER A 69 15.07 -7.65 2.10
CA SER A 69 15.60 -8.35 3.28
C SER A 69 15.70 -9.86 3.06
N LEU A 70 14.67 -10.48 2.48
CA LEU A 70 14.67 -11.91 2.21
C LEU A 70 15.75 -12.30 1.18
N LEU A 71 15.92 -11.51 0.13
CA LEU A 71 16.99 -11.73 -0.86
C LEU A 71 18.37 -11.63 -0.22
N HIS A 72 18.56 -10.65 0.65
CA HIS A 72 19.80 -10.48 1.41
C HIS A 72 20.05 -11.67 2.36
N ASP A 73 19.03 -12.13 3.09
CA ASP A 73 19.15 -13.30 3.98
C ASP A 73 19.51 -14.59 3.23
N LEU A 74 19.10 -14.70 1.96
CA LEU A 74 19.47 -15.78 1.05
C LEU A 74 20.83 -15.59 0.36
N ASN A 75 21.59 -14.54 0.72
CA ASN A 75 22.85 -14.12 0.09
C ASN A 75 22.73 -13.88 -1.42
N ILE A 76 21.57 -13.42 -1.89
CA ILE A 76 21.35 -13.07 -3.29
C ILE A 76 21.76 -11.61 -3.49
N ALA A 77 22.82 -11.40 -4.28
CA ALA A 77 23.25 -10.06 -4.66
C ALA A 77 22.22 -9.39 -5.56
N THR A 78 21.91 -8.12 -5.29
CA THR A 78 21.07 -7.29 -6.15
C THR A 78 21.87 -6.78 -7.35
N LYS A 79 21.17 -6.28 -8.37
CA LYS A 79 21.83 -5.64 -9.52
C LYS A 79 22.68 -4.44 -9.10
N ASP A 80 22.22 -3.67 -8.13
CA ASP A 80 22.94 -2.50 -7.61
C ASP A 80 24.22 -2.92 -6.88
N ASP A 81 24.24 -4.07 -6.21
CA ASP A 81 25.45 -4.63 -5.62
C ASP A 81 26.50 -4.95 -6.68
N VAL A 82 26.07 -5.55 -7.80
CA VAL A 82 26.96 -5.91 -8.91
C VAL A 82 27.54 -4.66 -9.57
N LEU A 83 26.70 -3.65 -9.85
CA LEU A 83 27.16 -2.39 -10.44
C LEU A 83 28.16 -1.66 -9.53
N ARG A 84 27.90 -1.61 -8.22
CA ARG A 84 28.85 -1.04 -7.26
C ARG A 84 30.19 -1.77 -7.24
N LEU A 85 30.17 -3.10 -7.40
CA LEU A 85 31.41 -3.88 -7.49
C LEU A 85 32.14 -3.61 -8.81
N GLU A 86 31.42 -3.50 -9.92
CA GLU A 86 31.98 -3.17 -11.24
C GLU A 86 32.66 -1.79 -11.24
N GLU A 87 32.01 -0.77 -10.70
CA GLU A 87 32.59 0.58 -10.55
C GLU A 87 33.86 0.57 -9.70
N ARG A 88 33.85 -0.18 -8.59
CA ARG A 88 35.03 -0.33 -7.72
C ARG A 88 36.17 -1.05 -8.43
N ILE A 89 35.87 -2.07 -9.22
CA ILE A 89 36.88 -2.79 -10.01
C ILE A 89 37.49 -1.85 -11.05
N LEU A 90 36.67 -1.11 -11.79
CA LEU A 90 37.16 -0.14 -12.79
C LEU A 90 38.06 0.93 -12.17
N ALA A 91 37.69 1.46 -10.99
CA ALA A 91 38.51 2.44 -10.28
C ALA A 91 39.86 1.87 -9.83
N LEU A 92 39.87 0.63 -9.33
CA LEU A 92 41.11 -0.05 -8.93
C LEU A 92 42.00 -0.36 -10.14
N GLU A 93 41.41 -0.77 -11.26
CA GLU A 93 42.14 -1.01 -12.51
C GLU A 93 42.77 0.27 -13.07
N ALA A 94 42.06 1.40 -12.96
CA ALA A 94 42.57 2.71 -13.36
C ALA A 94 43.79 3.11 -12.51
N ASN A 95 43.67 3.03 -11.19
CA ASN A 95 44.77 3.39 -10.27
C ASN A 95 46.01 2.52 -10.49
N ASN A 96 45.85 1.20 -10.66
CA ASN A 96 46.97 0.29 -10.92
C ASN A 96 47.67 0.55 -12.27
N ARG A 97 46.98 1.17 -13.24
CA ARG A 97 47.59 1.59 -14.52
C ARG A 97 48.34 2.92 -14.42
N GLU A 98 47.99 3.77 -13.46
CA GLU A 98 48.69 5.04 -13.25
C GLU A 98 50.00 4.85 -12.45
N GLU A 99 50.10 3.77 -11.67
CA GLU A 99 51.30 3.44 -10.88
C GLU A 99 52.39 2.66 -11.66
N ASN A 100 52.12 2.19 -12.88
CA ASN A 100 53.09 1.48 -13.75
C ASN A 100 53.44 2.30 -15.00
#